data_AF-A0A1W5ZPZ3-F1
#
_entry.id   AF-A0A1W5ZPZ3-F1
#
_cell.length_a   1.000
_cell.length_b   1.000
_cell.length_c   1.000
_cell.angle_alpha   90.00
_cell.angle_beta   90.00
_cell.angle_gamma   90.00
#
_symmetry.space_group_name_H-M   'P 1'
#
loop_
_entity.id
_entity.type
_entity.pdbx_description
1 polymer ?
#
loop_
_entity_poly.entity_id
_entity_poly.type
_entity_poly.pdbx_seq_one_letter_code
_entity_poly.pdbx_strand_id
1 'polypeptide(L)'
;MKCNKEAVALMHKYMDGDLNKEEERRLREHLQVCPSCQNHFHELKKTTTLIKNTGPVSAPNNFTANVMANLPKEKKKKNYARLFQKHPILTAAAVFFILMFSSVLTAWNQDHQVTVSKQENLEIRDNTVIVPEGVTVKGDLVVRNGDLRIEGKIDGDVTIINGDILDEENQNMNQGLDSSNLRAYTGELTEVNQVFEWMWYHTKNVVSDIFSVDSN
;
A
#
# COMPACT_ATOMS: atom_id res chain seq x y z
N MET A 1 -63.26 6.54 48.26
CA MET A 1 -61.91 6.44 47.63
C MET A 1 -62.08 5.98 46.18
N LYS A 2 -61.40 6.62 45.21
CA LYS A 2 -61.55 6.30 43.78
C LYS A 2 -60.90 4.94 43.48
N CYS A 3 -61.73 3.93 43.32
CA CYS A 3 -61.35 2.51 43.14
C CYS A 3 -60.64 2.21 41.81
N ASN A 4 -60.79 3.07 40.79
CA ASN A 4 -60.80 2.51 39.44
C ASN A 4 -59.51 2.62 38.61
N LYS A 5 -58.58 3.55 38.93
CA LYS A 5 -57.39 3.76 38.07
C LYS A 5 -56.08 3.67 38.81
N GLU A 6 -55.98 4.33 39.97
CA GLU A 6 -54.75 4.33 40.76
C GLU A 6 -54.44 2.95 41.36
N ALA A 7 -55.45 2.29 41.95
CA ALA A 7 -55.27 0.95 42.51
C ALA A 7 -54.88 -0.08 41.44
N VAL A 8 -55.49 -0.01 40.26
CA VAL A 8 -55.16 -0.91 39.12
C VAL A 8 -53.75 -0.66 38.60
N ALA A 9 -53.32 0.61 38.50
CA ALA A 9 -51.94 0.93 38.11
C ALA A 9 -50.92 0.38 39.12
N LEU A 10 -51.22 0.49 40.42
CA LEU A 10 -50.37 -0.08 41.48
C LEU A 10 -50.35 -1.62 41.44
N MET A 11 -51.46 -2.28 41.12
CA MET A 11 -51.50 -3.74 40.94
C MET A 11 -50.57 -4.20 39.81
N HIS A 12 -50.56 -3.51 38.67
CA HIS A 12 -49.67 -3.86 37.55
C HIS A 12 -48.20 -3.61 37.88
N LYS A 13 -47.86 -2.45 38.45
CA LYS A 13 -46.50 -2.20 38.95
C LYS A 13 -46.02 -3.29 39.94
N TYR A 14 -46.93 -3.79 40.78
CA TYR A 14 -46.59 -4.90 41.70
C TYR A 14 -46.29 -6.19 40.94
N MET A 15 -47.04 -6.49 39.88
CA MET A 15 -46.81 -7.67 39.04
C MET A 15 -45.49 -7.58 38.26
N ASP A 16 -45.09 -6.37 37.87
CA ASP A 16 -43.83 -6.10 37.16
C ASP A 16 -42.61 -6.06 38.11
N GLY A 17 -42.84 -5.91 39.42
CA GLY A 17 -41.77 -5.80 40.43
C GLY A 17 -41.26 -4.38 40.65
N ASP A 18 -41.96 -3.38 40.13
CA ASP A 18 -41.56 -1.95 40.10
C ASP A 18 -42.22 -1.11 41.20
N LEU A 19 -42.63 -1.73 42.32
CA LEU A 19 -43.36 -1.05 43.40
C LEU A 19 -42.43 -0.47 44.46
N ASN A 20 -42.60 0.81 44.78
CA ASN A 20 -41.88 1.44 45.91
C ASN A 20 -42.58 1.15 47.25
N LYS A 21 -41.86 1.23 48.38
CA LYS A 21 -42.41 0.94 49.73
C LYS A 21 -43.68 1.73 50.08
N GLU A 22 -43.74 3.01 49.70
CA GLU A 22 -44.94 3.84 49.94
C GLU A 22 -46.11 3.44 49.05
N GLU A 23 -45.84 3.05 47.81
CA GLU A 23 -46.85 2.56 46.87
C GLU A 23 -47.39 1.19 47.31
N GLU A 24 -46.52 0.33 47.85
CA GLU A 24 -46.90 -0.96 48.46
C GLU A 24 -47.84 -0.77 49.64
N ARG A 25 -47.50 0.15 50.55
CA ARG A 25 -48.36 0.48 51.70
C ARG A 25 -49.73 0.96 51.24
N ARG A 26 -49.80 1.89 50.28
CA ARG A 26 -51.06 2.41 49.73
C ARG A 26 -51.89 1.32 49.05
N LEU A 27 -51.26 0.45 48.27
CA LEU A 27 -51.94 -0.67 47.64
C LEU A 27 -52.50 -1.64 48.68
N ARG A 28 -51.71 -1.98 49.70
CA ARG A 28 -52.13 -2.88 50.79
C ARG A 28 -53.31 -2.32 51.58
N GLU A 29 -53.26 -1.04 51.95
CA GLU A 29 -54.36 -0.35 52.62
C GLU A 29 -55.63 -0.36 51.76
N HIS A 30 -55.50 -0.13 50.46
CA HIS A 30 -56.64 -0.16 49.54
C HIS A 30 -57.27 -1.56 49.44
N LEU A 31 -56.44 -2.61 49.32
CA LEU A 31 -56.90 -4.00 49.23
C LEU A 31 -57.59 -4.50 50.51
N GLN A 32 -57.29 -3.91 51.67
CA GLN A 32 -57.97 -4.23 52.93
C GLN A 32 -59.38 -3.64 53.02
N VAL A 33 -59.61 -2.50 52.36
CA VAL A 33 -60.88 -1.76 52.45
C VAL A 33 -61.80 -2.04 51.27
N CYS A 34 -61.26 -2.52 50.14
CA CYS A 34 -62.01 -2.68 48.89
C CYS A 34 -62.04 -4.15 48.40
N PRO A 35 -63.15 -4.89 48.63
CA PRO A 35 -63.30 -6.28 48.20
C PRO A 35 -63.25 -6.48 46.68
N SER A 36 -63.74 -5.53 45.88
CA SER A 36 -63.71 -5.64 44.41
C SER A 36 -62.29 -5.60 43.86
N CYS A 37 -61.45 -4.69 44.37
CA CYS A 37 -60.03 -4.63 44.03
C CYS A 37 -59.25 -5.86 44.53
N GLN A 38 -59.62 -6.39 45.70
CA GLN A 38 -59.04 -7.62 46.22
C GLN A 38 -59.33 -8.82 45.31
N ASN A 39 -60.59 -8.98 44.88
CA ASN A 39 -60.98 -10.06 43.96
C ASN A 39 -60.27 -9.92 42.62
N HIS A 40 -60.23 -8.72 42.04
CA HIS A 40 -59.52 -8.47 40.78
C HIS A 40 -58.02 -8.81 40.90
N PHE A 41 -57.36 -8.38 41.98
CA PHE A 41 -55.95 -8.71 42.21
C PHE A 41 -55.71 -10.21 42.40
N HIS A 42 -56.65 -10.92 43.04
CA HIS A 42 -56.60 -12.37 43.19
C HIS A 42 -56.73 -13.08 41.83
N GLU A 43 -57.65 -12.65 40.97
CA GLU A 43 -57.82 -13.19 39.60
C GLU A 43 -56.57 -12.98 38.74
N LEU A 44 -55.94 -11.80 38.82
CA LEU A 44 -54.68 -11.51 38.13
C LEU A 44 -53.57 -12.47 38.60
N LYS A 45 -53.38 -12.62 39.92
CA LYS A 45 -52.39 -13.55 40.49
C LYS A 45 -52.65 -15.01 40.12
N LYS A 46 -53.92 -15.43 40.10
CA LYS A 46 -54.33 -16.78 39.70
C LYS A 46 -53.95 -17.05 38.25
N THR A 47 -54.22 -16.10 37.36
CA THR A 47 -53.87 -16.19 35.93
C THR A 47 -52.36 -16.31 35.73
N THR A 48 -51.56 -15.46 36.37
CA THR A 48 -50.09 -15.54 36.29
C THR A 48 -49.55 -16.85 36.81
N THR A 49 -50.09 -17.35 37.93
CA THR A 49 -49.68 -18.64 38.49
C THR A 49 -50.02 -19.79 37.55
N LEU A 50 -51.20 -19.78 36.93
CA LEU A 50 -51.60 -20.80 35.96
C LEU A 50 -50.65 -20.85 34.76
N ILE A 51 -50.27 -19.69 34.21
CA ILE A 51 -49.33 -19.59 33.09
C ILE A 51 -47.93 -20.06 33.52
N LYS A 52 -47.44 -19.65 34.69
CA LYS A 52 -46.11 -20.08 35.20
C LYS A 52 -46.03 -21.57 35.47
N ASN A 53 -47.16 -22.20 35.82
CA ASN A 53 -47.25 -23.64 36.03
C ASN A 53 -47.40 -24.43 34.73
N THR A 54 -47.55 -23.77 33.58
CA THR A 54 -47.39 -24.47 32.30
C THR A 54 -45.93 -24.88 32.15
N GLY A 55 -45.70 -26.18 31.96
CA GLY A 55 -44.36 -26.75 31.98
C GLY A 55 -43.42 -26.08 30.97
N PRO A 56 -42.10 -26.12 31.22
CA PRO A 56 -41.13 -25.53 30.31
C PRO A 56 -41.25 -26.17 28.93
N VAL A 57 -41.45 -25.34 27.90
CA VAL A 57 -41.44 -25.78 26.52
C VAL A 57 -39.98 -26.01 26.12
N SER A 58 -39.61 -27.25 25.83
CA SER A 58 -38.30 -27.56 25.27
C SER A 58 -38.21 -27.05 23.84
N ALA A 59 -37.02 -26.55 23.46
CA ALA A 59 -36.73 -26.28 22.07
C ALA A 59 -36.87 -27.58 21.23
N PRO A 60 -37.31 -27.47 19.97
CA PRO A 60 -37.35 -28.63 19.08
C PRO A 60 -35.95 -29.16 18.81
N ASN A 61 -35.87 -30.44 18.44
CA ASN A 61 -34.61 -31.04 18.01
C ASN A 61 -33.98 -30.20 16.88
N ASN A 62 -32.65 -30.04 16.91
CA ASN A 62 -31.87 -29.26 15.94
C ASN A 62 -32.11 -27.73 15.93
N PHE A 63 -32.79 -27.16 16.92
CA PHE A 63 -32.95 -25.70 17.03
C PHE A 63 -31.61 -24.95 16.93
N THR A 64 -30.61 -25.37 17.72
CA THR A 64 -29.28 -24.75 17.72
C THR A 64 -28.62 -24.83 16.36
N ALA A 65 -28.66 -25.99 15.70
CA ALA A 65 -28.05 -26.17 14.39
C ALA A 65 -28.71 -25.25 13.33
N ASN A 66 -30.03 -25.17 13.33
CA ASN A 66 -30.78 -24.30 12.42
C ASN A 66 -30.54 -22.82 12.67
N VAL A 67 -30.42 -22.39 13.93
CA VAL A 67 -30.06 -20.99 14.25
C VAL A 67 -28.66 -20.68 13.76
N MET A 68 -27.68 -21.54 14.07
CA MET A 68 -26.29 -21.33 13.67
C MET A 68 -26.10 -21.30 12.15
N ALA A 69 -26.88 -22.09 11.41
CA ALA A 69 -26.84 -22.09 9.94
C ALA A 69 -27.39 -20.80 9.32
N ASN A 70 -28.32 -20.12 9.99
CA ASN A 70 -28.96 -18.89 9.53
C ASN A 70 -28.25 -17.62 10.02
N LEU A 71 -27.22 -17.74 10.85
CA LEU A 71 -26.45 -16.57 11.27
C LEU A 71 -25.65 -15.99 10.09
N PRO A 72 -25.63 -14.66 9.94
CA PRO A 72 -24.81 -14.02 8.92
C PRO A 72 -23.34 -14.39 9.15
N LYS A 73 -22.68 -14.92 8.12
CA LYS A 73 -21.26 -15.27 8.19
C LYS A 73 -20.47 -14.02 8.56
N GLU A 74 -19.72 -14.10 9.66
CA GLU A 74 -18.80 -13.03 10.02
C GLU A 74 -17.87 -12.76 8.84
N LYS A 75 -17.77 -11.50 8.43
CA LYS A 75 -16.81 -11.08 7.41
C LYS A 75 -15.43 -11.36 7.98
N LYS A 76 -14.78 -12.44 7.52
CA LYS A 76 -13.39 -12.73 7.80
C LYS A 76 -12.57 -11.55 7.29
N LYS A 77 -12.28 -10.58 8.18
CA LYS A 77 -11.33 -9.51 7.87
C LYS A 77 -10.00 -10.21 7.58
N LYS A 78 -9.57 -10.17 6.32
CA LYS A 78 -8.23 -10.62 5.94
C LYS A 78 -7.25 -9.63 6.59
N ASN A 79 -6.80 -9.96 7.80
CA ASN A 79 -5.76 -9.21 8.45
C ASN A 79 -4.47 -9.47 7.66
N TYR A 80 -4.11 -8.55 6.76
CA TYR A 80 -2.85 -8.60 6.02
C TYR A 80 -1.66 -8.77 6.98
N ALA A 81 -1.72 -8.15 8.16
CA ALA A 81 -0.76 -8.37 9.25
C ALA A 81 -0.55 -9.85 9.64
N ARG A 82 -1.61 -10.66 9.59
CA ARG A 82 -1.56 -12.10 9.88
C ARG A 82 -0.91 -12.91 8.75
N LEU A 83 -0.92 -12.38 7.52
CA LEU A 83 -0.23 -12.98 6.37
C LEU A 83 1.27 -12.70 6.46
N PHE A 84 1.65 -11.46 6.79
CA PHE A 84 3.05 -11.08 7.05
C PHE A 84 3.64 -11.88 8.23
N GLN A 85 2.88 -12.11 9.30
CA GLN A 85 3.31 -12.94 10.44
C GLN A 85 3.46 -14.43 10.11
N LYS A 86 2.74 -14.95 9.11
CA LYS A 86 2.82 -16.38 8.76
C LYS A 86 4.04 -16.73 7.90
N HIS A 87 4.62 -15.76 7.19
CA HIS A 87 5.75 -16.00 6.28
C HIS A 87 6.85 -14.93 6.44
N PRO A 88 7.53 -14.88 7.59
CA PRO A 88 8.55 -13.85 7.85
C PRO A 88 9.68 -13.86 6.81
N ILE A 89 10.07 -15.04 6.31
CA ILE A 89 11.15 -15.21 5.32
C ILE A 89 10.80 -14.56 3.97
N LEU A 90 9.59 -14.81 3.44
CA LEU A 90 9.13 -14.22 2.18
C LEU A 90 9.04 -12.69 2.26
N THR A 91 8.59 -12.19 3.42
CA THR A 91 8.48 -10.74 3.64
C THR A 91 9.84 -10.07 3.72
N ALA A 92 10.82 -10.70 4.37
CA ALA A 92 12.19 -10.21 4.43
C ALA A 92 12.85 -10.21 3.04
N ALA A 93 12.66 -11.28 2.25
CA ALA A 93 13.17 -11.35 0.88
C ALA A 93 12.60 -10.24 -0.01
N ALA A 94 11.29 -10.00 0.04
CA ALA A 94 10.66 -8.93 -0.74
C ALA A 94 11.22 -7.54 -0.39
N VAL A 95 11.39 -7.26 0.91
CA VAL A 95 12.00 -5.99 1.37
C VAL A 95 13.45 -5.88 0.92
N PHE A 96 14.23 -6.97 1.02
CA PHE A 96 15.62 -7.00 0.56
C PHE A 96 15.73 -6.67 -0.93
N PHE A 97 14.91 -7.29 -1.78
CA PHE A 97 14.90 -6.98 -3.21
C PHE A 97 14.47 -5.54 -3.49
N ILE A 98 13.45 -5.01 -2.81
CA ILE A 98 13.04 -3.61 -2.99
C ILE A 98 14.19 -2.65 -2.67
N LEU A 99 14.90 -2.88 -1.56
CA LEU A 99 16.06 -2.06 -1.19
C LEU A 99 17.22 -2.22 -2.16
N MET A 100 17.47 -3.45 -2.62
CA MET A 100 18.54 -3.75 -3.57
C MET A 100 18.28 -3.10 -4.93
N PHE A 101 17.05 -3.22 -5.47
CA PHE A 101 16.65 -2.54 -6.70
C PHE A 101 16.69 -1.02 -6.57
N SER A 102 16.24 -0.46 -5.44
CA SER A 102 16.34 0.98 -5.18
C SER A 102 17.79 1.47 -5.19
N SER A 103 18.71 0.69 -4.64
CA SER A 103 20.14 1.01 -4.65
C SER A 103 20.72 1.01 -6.06
N VAL A 104 20.41 -0.02 -6.86
CA VAL A 104 20.86 -0.13 -8.26
C VAL A 104 20.32 1.01 -9.12
N LEU A 105 19.04 1.37 -8.97
CA LEU A 105 18.44 2.49 -9.70
C LEU A 105 19.11 3.82 -9.36
N THR A 106 19.52 4.00 -8.10
CA THR A 106 20.23 5.22 -7.67
C THR A 106 21.63 5.28 -8.27
N ALA A 107 22.36 4.15 -8.28
CA ALA A 107 23.70 4.07 -8.85
C ALA A 107 23.71 4.32 -10.36
N TRP A 108 22.69 3.85 -11.09
CA TRP A 108 22.60 4.06 -12.54
C TRP A 108 22.41 5.54 -12.90
N ASN A 109 21.74 6.32 -12.06
CA ASN A 109 21.51 7.74 -12.31
C ASN A 109 22.77 8.61 -12.16
N GLN A 110 23.91 8.04 -11.73
CA GLN A 110 25.11 8.81 -11.38
C GLN A 110 26.18 8.87 -12.49
N ASP A 111 26.04 8.10 -13.57
CA ASP A 111 26.99 8.06 -14.69
C ASP A 111 26.82 9.19 -15.72
N HIS A 112 25.80 10.04 -15.57
CA HIS A 112 25.48 11.13 -16.51
C HIS A 112 26.05 12.51 -16.14
N GLN A 113 27.05 12.60 -15.25
CA GLN A 113 27.67 13.89 -14.92
C GLN A 113 28.83 14.22 -15.86
N VAL A 114 28.73 15.35 -16.58
CA VAL A 114 29.81 15.88 -17.44
C VAL A 114 31.05 16.15 -16.59
N THR A 115 32.17 15.54 -16.95
CA THR A 115 33.45 15.75 -16.26
C THR A 115 34.46 16.36 -17.23
N VAL A 116 35.10 17.48 -16.83
CA VAL A 116 36.03 18.25 -17.66
C VAL A 116 37.41 18.34 -17.00
N SER A 117 38.47 18.33 -17.81
CA SER A 117 39.84 18.60 -17.35
C SER A 117 39.92 19.96 -16.65
N LYS A 118 40.68 20.07 -15.55
CA LYS A 118 40.81 21.27 -14.70
C LYS A 118 41.48 22.42 -15.47
N GLN A 119 40.71 23.14 -16.27
CA GLN A 119 41.13 24.37 -16.94
C GLN A 119 40.22 25.52 -16.52
N GLU A 120 40.81 26.69 -16.28
CA GLU A 120 40.09 27.89 -15.84
C GLU A 120 39.34 28.51 -17.03
N ASN A 121 38.16 29.08 -16.78
CA ASN A 121 37.32 29.84 -17.73
C ASN A 121 36.49 29.02 -18.74
N LEU A 122 35.96 27.86 -18.33
CA LEU A 122 34.97 27.09 -19.09
C LEU A 122 33.58 27.26 -18.47
N GLU A 123 32.57 27.49 -19.31
CA GLU A 123 31.16 27.48 -18.89
C GLU A 123 30.55 26.10 -19.14
N ILE A 124 29.97 25.46 -18.13
CA ILE A 124 29.22 24.21 -18.28
C ILE A 124 27.74 24.55 -18.28
N ARG A 125 27.04 24.27 -19.38
CA ARG A 125 25.58 24.39 -19.48
C ARG A 125 24.98 23.05 -19.84
N ASP A 126 24.13 22.54 -18.96
CA ASP A 126 23.49 21.23 -19.07
C ASP A 126 24.52 20.11 -19.28
N ASN A 127 24.62 19.60 -20.51
CA ASN A 127 25.54 18.53 -20.89
C ASN A 127 26.65 19.01 -21.84
N THR A 128 26.83 20.32 -22.00
CA THR A 128 27.76 20.93 -22.96
C THR A 128 28.80 21.80 -22.25
N VAL A 129 30.07 21.57 -22.58
CA VAL A 129 31.21 22.38 -22.17
C VAL A 129 31.42 23.47 -23.23
N ILE A 130 31.37 24.73 -22.82
CA ILE A 130 31.46 25.87 -23.71
C ILE A 130 32.78 26.61 -23.44
N VAL A 131 33.57 26.79 -24.51
CA VAL A 131 34.73 27.69 -24.53
C VAL A 131 34.24 29.04 -25.06
N PRO A 132 34.04 30.06 -24.21
CA PRO A 132 33.43 31.32 -24.62
C PRO A 132 34.35 32.16 -25.52
N GLU A 133 33.75 33.04 -26.31
CA GLU A 133 34.46 33.97 -27.18
C GLU A 133 35.50 34.82 -26.41
N GLY A 134 36.70 34.97 -26.97
CA GLY A 134 37.78 35.76 -26.38
C GLY A 134 38.61 35.05 -25.30
N VAL A 135 38.27 33.81 -24.94
CA VAL A 135 39.08 32.98 -24.03
C VAL A 135 39.99 32.04 -24.84
N THR A 136 41.27 31.99 -24.47
CA THR A 136 42.23 31.01 -25.00
C THR A 136 42.57 29.99 -23.92
N VAL A 137 42.08 28.75 -24.11
CA VAL A 137 42.38 27.63 -23.23
C VAL A 137 43.73 27.04 -23.63
N LYS A 138 44.70 27.05 -22.71
CA LYS A 138 46.05 26.52 -22.96
C LYS A 138 46.21 25.12 -22.39
N GLY A 139 46.67 24.18 -23.22
CA GLY A 139 46.86 22.77 -22.88
C GLY A 139 45.64 21.90 -23.21
N ASP A 140 45.82 20.59 -23.04
CA ASP A 140 44.89 19.59 -23.54
C ASP A 140 43.55 19.58 -22.79
N LEU A 141 42.44 19.59 -23.54
CA LEU A 141 41.08 19.61 -23.03
C LEU A 141 40.44 18.22 -23.20
N VAL A 142 40.00 17.64 -22.08
CA VAL A 142 39.31 16.35 -22.07
C VAL A 142 37.89 16.54 -21.56
N VAL A 143 36.90 16.17 -22.38
CA VAL A 143 35.47 16.20 -22.04
C VAL A 143 34.93 14.77 -22.02
N ARG A 144 34.23 14.39 -20.94
CA ARG A 144 33.63 13.06 -20.78
C ARG A 144 32.12 13.17 -20.54
N ASN A 145 31.35 12.33 -21.23
CA ASN A 145 29.90 12.22 -21.14
C ASN A 145 29.19 13.57 -21.39
N GLY A 146 29.77 14.43 -22.24
CA GLY A 146 29.30 15.78 -22.52
C GLY A 146 29.80 16.30 -23.87
N ASP A 147 29.04 17.22 -24.45
CA ASP A 147 29.32 17.84 -25.75
C ASP A 147 30.28 19.02 -25.58
N LEU A 148 31.03 19.37 -26.62
CA LEU A 148 31.95 20.50 -26.60
C LEU A 148 31.54 21.54 -27.65
N ARG A 149 31.41 22.81 -27.23
CA ARG A 149 31.16 23.95 -28.11
C ARG A 149 32.31 24.94 -28.01
N ILE A 150 32.93 25.24 -29.15
CA ILE A 150 34.14 26.07 -29.22
C ILE A 150 33.79 27.41 -29.87
N GLU A 151 33.69 28.46 -29.06
CA GLU A 151 33.49 29.85 -29.55
C GLU A 151 34.77 30.69 -29.40
N GLY A 152 35.68 30.26 -28.51
CA GLY A 152 37.00 30.86 -28.29
C GLY A 152 38.12 30.15 -29.07
N LYS A 153 39.30 30.04 -28.44
CA LYS A 153 40.47 29.37 -29.02
C LYS A 153 41.04 28.33 -28.07
N ILE A 154 41.40 27.15 -28.58
CA ILE A 154 42.08 26.11 -27.81
C ILE A 154 43.50 25.96 -28.36
N ASP A 155 44.48 25.96 -27.47
CA ASP A 155 45.92 25.82 -27.75
C ASP A 155 46.42 24.53 -27.09
N GLY A 156 45.98 23.39 -27.64
CA GLY A 156 46.21 22.04 -27.11
C GLY A 156 45.32 20.99 -27.81
N ASP A 157 45.49 19.72 -27.44
CA ASP A 157 44.71 18.63 -28.03
C ASP A 157 43.33 18.51 -27.36
N VAL A 158 42.29 18.22 -28.16
CA VAL A 158 40.92 18.01 -27.66
C VAL A 158 40.58 16.52 -27.72
N THR A 159 40.19 15.95 -26.58
CA THR A 159 39.73 14.55 -26.48
C THR A 159 38.33 14.49 -25.90
N ILE A 160 37.39 13.95 -26.67
CA ILE A 160 35.99 13.78 -26.24
C ILE A 160 35.69 12.29 -26.11
N ILE A 161 35.07 11.90 -25.00
CA ILE A 161 34.70 10.52 -24.71
C ILE A 161 33.20 10.51 -24.41
N ASN A 162 32.43 9.84 -25.28
CA ASN A 162 30.96 9.78 -25.22
C ASN A 162 30.29 11.17 -25.29
N GLY A 163 30.56 11.93 -26.36
CA GLY A 163 29.95 13.25 -26.64
C GLY A 163 30.35 13.75 -28.02
N ASP A 164 29.69 14.80 -28.51
CA ASP A 164 29.89 15.37 -29.85
C ASP A 164 30.44 16.81 -29.82
N ILE A 165 31.05 17.27 -30.92
CA ILE A 165 31.47 18.67 -31.10
C ILE A 165 30.33 19.44 -31.77
N LEU A 166 29.91 20.54 -31.17
CA LEU A 166 28.84 21.41 -31.65
C LEU A 166 29.44 22.70 -32.24
N ASP A 167 29.74 22.67 -33.54
CA ASP A 167 30.18 23.85 -34.29
C ASP A 167 28.99 24.58 -34.93
N GLU A 168 28.94 25.91 -34.82
CA GLU A 168 27.82 26.71 -35.36
C GLU A 168 27.72 26.66 -36.89
N GLU A 169 28.78 26.27 -37.61
CA GLU A 169 28.82 26.28 -39.08
C GLU A 169 28.26 25.01 -39.75
N ASN A 170 27.87 23.95 -39.02
CA ASN A 170 27.36 22.72 -39.64
C ASN A 170 26.04 22.24 -39.04
N GLN A 171 24.97 23.00 -39.30
CA GLN A 171 23.59 22.58 -39.00
C GLN A 171 23.06 21.47 -39.94
N ASN A 172 23.83 20.96 -40.90
CA ASN A 172 23.43 19.83 -41.73
C ASN A 172 24.64 19.11 -42.32
N MET A 173 25.21 18.13 -41.60
CA MET A 173 25.96 17.06 -42.28
C MET A 173 26.01 15.79 -41.41
N ASN A 174 24.99 14.94 -41.58
CA ASN A 174 25.24 13.50 -41.68
C ASN A 174 26.09 13.27 -42.94
N GLN A 175 27.40 13.51 -42.87
CA GLN A 175 28.37 12.93 -43.79
C GLN A 175 29.76 13.28 -43.29
N GLY A 176 30.48 12.22 -42.94
CA GLY A 176 31.72 12.30 -42.21
C GLY A 176 32.81 13.07 -42.94
N LEU A 177 33.80 13.48 -42.17
CA LEU A 177 35.10 13.90 -42.65
C LEU A 177 36.16 13.65 -41.57
N ASP A 178 37.26 13.07 -42.06
CA ASP A 178 38.62 13.04 -41.50
C ASP A 178 38.91 12.21 -40.25
N SER A 179 38.59 10.93 -40.41
CA SER A 179 39.24 9.78 -39.78
C SER A 179 40.73 9.66 -40.17
N SER A 180 41.60 10.53 -39.67
CA SER A 180 43.04 10.20 -39.68
C SER A 180 43.52 9.63 -38.34
N ASN A 181 42.89 9.96 -37.20
CA ASN A 181 43.36 9.48 -35.88
C ASN A 181 42.27 8.94 -34.93
N LEU A 182 41.02 8.77 -35.35
CA LEU A 182 39.95 8.28 -34.46
C LEU A 182 39.59 6.81 -34.75
N ARG A 183 40.09 5.92 -33.90
CA ARG A 183 39.56 4.54 -33.77
C ARG A 183 38.23 4.59 -33.02
N ALA A 184 37.16 4.93 -33.72
CA ALA A 184 35.80 4.76 -33.22
C ALA A 184 35.27 3.40 -33.70
N TYR A 185 34.96 2.52 -32.76
CA TYR A 185 34.19 1.30 -33.03
C TYR A 185 32.80 1.72 -33.54
N THR A 186 32.55 1.55 -34.84
CA THR A 186 31.22 1.71 -35.44
C THR A 186 30.50 0.37 -35.38
N GLY A 187 29.69 0.18 -34.35
CA GLY A 187 28.62 -0.81 -34.33
C GLY A 187 27.32 -0.12 -34.73
N GLU A 188 26.68 -0.63 -35.77
CA GLU A 188 25.39 -0.22 -36.29
C GLU A 188 24.34 -0.11 -35.15
N LEU A 189 23.82 1.11 -34.94
CA LEU A 189 22.70 1.37 -34.04
C LEU A 189 21.40 0.89 -34.69
N THR A 190 21.19 -0.42 -34.69
CA THR A 190 19.83 -0.97 -34.66
C THR A 190 19.42 -1.08 -33.19
N GLU A 191 18.88 0.02 -32.69
CA GLU A 191 18.18 0.04 -31.42
C GLU A 191 16.96 -0.89 -31.51
N VAL A 192 16.71 -1.60 -30.40
CA VAL A 192 15.61 -2.57 -30.17
C VAL A 192 15.88 -4.01 -30.64
N ASN A 193 16.51 -4.83 -29.77
CA ASN A 193 16.04 -6.18 -29.34
C ASN A 193 17.04 -6.95 -28.43
N GLN A 194 18.27 -6.46 -28.19
CA GLN A 194 19.31 -7.31 -27.60
C GLN A 194 19.14 -7.62 -26.10
N VAL A 195 18.48 -6.73 -25.35
CA VAL A 195 18.25 -6.93 -23.90
C VAL A 195 17.25 -8.07 -23.64
N PHE A 196 16.26 -8.26 -24.52
CA PHE A 196 15.25 -9.30 -24.36
C PHE A 196 15.78 -10.71 -24.69
N GLU A 197 16.62 -10.86 -25.72
CA GLU A 197 17.25 -12.16 -26.00
C GLU A 197 18.25 -12.57 -24.92
N TRP A 198 19.07 -11.63 -24.44
CA TRP A 198 20.02 -11.88 -23.34
C TRP A 198 19.29 -12.28 -22.05
N MET A 199 18.20 -11.57 -21.72
CA MET A 199 17.39 -11.86 -20.54
C MET A 199 16.65 -13.21 -20.67
N TRP A 200 16.14 -13.55 -21.86
CA TRP A 200 15.49 -14.85 -22.12
C TRP A 200 16.47 -16.03 -22.03
N TYR A 201 17.69 -15.87 -22.55
CA TYR A 201 18.74 -16.90 -22.48
C TYR A 201 19.15 -17.18 -21.02
N HIS A 202 19.33 -16.14 -20.21
CA HIS A 202 19.67 -16.31 -18.79
C HIS A 202 18.50 -16.81 -17.94
N THR A 203 17.25 -16.47 -18.31
CA THR A 203 16.06 -16.96 -17.58
C THR A 203 15.88 -18.47 -17.75
N LYS A 204 16.17 -19.03 -18.93
CA LYS A 204 16.07 -20.49 -19.15
C LYS A 204 17.04 -21.30 -18.29
N ASN A 205 18.27 -20.83 -18.11
CA ASN A 205 19.29 -21.56 -17.35
C ASN A 205 19.00 -21.55 -15.84
N VAL A 206 18.47 -20.45 -15.31
CA VAL A 206 18.10 -20.36 -13.89
C VAL A 206 16.89 -21.23 -13.57
N VAL A 207 15.92 -21.33 -14.49
CA VAL A 207 14.73 -22.18 -14.30
C VAL A 207 15.10 -23.67 -14.41
N SER A 208 15.96 -24.07 -15.35
CA SER A 208 16.38 -25.48 -15.44
C SER A 208 17.18 -25.95 -14.23
N ASP A 209 18.03 -25.10 -13.67
CA ASP A 209 18.86 -25.45 -12.51
C ASP A 209 18.05 -25.52 -11.21
N ILE A 210 16.95 -24.77 -11.10
CA ILE A 210 16.06 -24.83 -9.93
C ILE A 210 15.09 -26.02 -10.00
N PHE A 211 14.67 -26.44 -11.20
CA PHE A 211 13.74 -27.57 -11.36
C PHE A 211 14.42 -28.95 -11.56
N SER A 212 15.75 -29.01 -11.68
CA SER A 212 16.50 -30.28 -11.76
C SER A 212 17.05 -30.77 -10.41
N VAL A 213 16.87 -30.00 -9.33
CA VAL A 213 17.30 -30.38 -7.96
C VAL A 213 16.29 -31.31 -7.25
N ASP A 214 15.15 -31.62 -7.86
CA ASP A 214 14.07 -32.42 -7.22
C ASP A 214 13.88 -33.84 -7.79
N SER A 215 14.89 -34.40 -8.45
CA SER A 215 14.89 -35.83 -8.81
C SER A 215 16.25 -36.50 -8.60
N ASN A 216 16.61 -36.74 -7.34
CA ASN A 216 17.39 -37.92 -6.92
C ASN A 216 17.21 -38.21 -5.43
#